data_AF-A0A2E5PNY0-F1
#
_entry.id   AF-A0A2E5PNY0-F1
#
_cell.length_a   1.000
_cell.length_b   1.000
_cell.length_c   1.000
_cell.angle_alpha   90.00
_cell.angle_beta   90.00
_cell.angle_gamma   90.00
#
_symmetry.space_group_name_H-M   'P 1'
#
loop_
_entity.id
_entity.type
_entity.pdbx_description
1 polymer ?
#
loop_
_entity_poly.entity_id
_entity_poly.type
_entity_poly.pdbx_seq_one_letter_code
_entity_poly.pdbx_strand_id
1 'polypeptide(L)'
;MYKPVVYPDHIEPLVLFVEETPPDRIVAETYKKLKSGTSVKEMLLAGALAVIRSSDLPPGHHGGPLHPIAGLHAVRNLSERLPGEYAMMPVVQNVALANKHINHFSMGPYILAETKPCTWHDEVEPAVEEMQYFMDRGAYHAMDSYYLFFMQKETPMQVLDRLLQTAVPKNAADDHYLIFPTNTWRALEYFGWEYAQYLIRPAVRYVTRPPTAKAMLEIDELIEEHGLLSRVLRYKTNEGETEAVTELADTIANLDKFEESPTLLAKALADGLSLEGTVEALSVGGSALFLRSKTGNPMDVHINTGINIRRYLLSQPEISMQTKLRALFTWNTGPEVKSAQYKLAPVLTPERETVASLPQRSQKQLIGDLEALIDSLPVGERRPMTPIATWVASDEVKHAAALAQQYADNNYDPNALIEMLGKIACRDSFTEMHAFKHHQAVYEEFKATRPSLHWKHLVSAVQAAAISHGRLQEVYDNAREVIHF
;
A
#
# COMPACT_ATOMS: atom_id res chain seq x y z
N MET A 1 14.19 -3.32 34.76
CA MET A 1 13.01 -3.32 33.89
C MET A 1 13.12 -2.10 32.99
N TYR A 2 13.05 -2.25 31.66
CA TYR A 2 13.05 -1.10 30.76
C TYR A 2 11.73 -0.33 30.92
N LYS A 3 11.77 1.00 30.81
CA LYS A 3 10.57 1.83 30.89
C LYS A 3 9.78 1.74 29.57
N PRO A 4 8.45 1.55 29.61
CA PRO A 4 7.60 1.74 28.44
C PRO A 4 7.79 3.15 27.86
N VAL A 5 7.67 3.29 26.54
CA VAL A 5 7.61 4.62 25.92
C VAL A 5 6.38 5.38 26.44
N VAL A 6 6.59 6.63 26.83
CA VAL A 6 5.53 7.58 27.21
C VAL A 6 5.38 8.58 26.08
N TYR A 7 4.15 8.79 25.60
CA TYR A 7 3.86 9.77 24.56
C TYR A 7 3.53 11.14 25.18
N PRO A 8 3.56 12.23 24.38
CA PRO A 8 3.20 13.55 24.88
C PRO A 8 1.80 13.60 25.54
N ASP A 9 1.67 14.39 26.60
CA ASP A 9 0.45 14.48 27.42
C ASP A 9 -0.82 14.79 26.62
N HIS A 10 -0.70 15.51 25.50
CA HIS A 10 -1.86 15.88 24.69
C HIS A 10 -2.46 14.70 23.90
N ILE A 11 -1.68 13.64 23.62
CA ILE A 11 -2.14 12.48 22.84
C ILE A 11 -2.28 11.22 23.69
N GLU A 12 -1.50 11.09 24.77
CA GLU A 12 -1.47 9.92 25.65
C GLU A 12 -2.87 9.43 26.10
N PRO A 13 -3.83 10.29 26.50
CA PRO A 13 -5.17 9.82 26.87
C PRO A 13 -5.94 9.14 25.73
N LEU A 14 -5.71 9.55 24.47
CA LEU A 14 -6.31 8.90 23.31
C LEU A 14 -5.59 7.60 22.96
N VAL A 15 -4.28 7.51 23.20
CA VAL A 15 -3.53 6.25 23.04
C VAL A 15 -4.06 5.21 24.03
N LEU A 16 -4.15 5.55 25.31
CA LEU A 16 -4.72 4.67 26.35
C LEU A 16 -6.16 4.28 26.03
N PHE A 17 -6.97 5.19 25.49
CA PHE A 17 -8.31 4.84 25.02
C PHE A 17 -8.28 3.68 24.01
N VAL A 18 -7.39 3.69 23.01
CA VAL A 18 -7.30 2.61 22.02
C VAL A 18 -6.81 1.30 22.65
N GLU A 19 -5.90 1.37 23.61
CA GLU A 19 -5.33 0.20 24.28
C GLU A 19 -6.30 -0.47 25.27
N GLU A 20 -7.00 0.34 26.08
CA GLU A 20 -7.80 -0.12 27.21
C GLU A 20 -9.26 -0.39 26.86
N THR A 21 -9.75 0.15 25.72
CA THR A 21 -11.13 -0.11 25.29
C THR A 21 -11.26 -1.55 24.80
N PRO A 22 -12.21 -2.34 25.36
CA PRO A 22 -12.45 -3.70 24.90
C PRO A 22 -12.79 -3.80 23.40
N PRO A 23 -12.34 -4.86 22.69
CA PRO A 23 -12.58 -5.01 21.25
C PRO A 23 -14.05 -4.94 20.82
N ASP A 24 -14.98 -5.41 21.64
CA ASP A 24 -16.42 -5.35 21.37
C ASP A 24 -17.02 -3.94 21.48
N ARG A 25 -16.29 -2.99 22.06
CA ARG A 25 -16.75 -1.60 22.26
C ARG A 25 -15.98 -0.57 21.44
N ILE A 26 -14.81 -0.92 20.89
CA ILE A 26 -13.90 0.04 20.24
C ILE A 26 -14.57 0.76 19.07
N VAL A 27 -15.43 0.08 18.30
CA VAL A 27 -16.12 0.66 17.13
C VAL A 27 -17.03 1.81 17.56
N ALA A 28 -17.95 1.54 18.49
CA ALA A 28 -18.93 2.51 18.98
C ALA A 28 -18.26 3.69 19.70
N GLU A 29 -17.27 3.42 20.55
CA GLU A 29 -16.58 4.47 21.31
C GLU A 29 -15.67 5.33 20.42
N THR A 30 -15.06 4.76 19.38
CA THR A 30 -14.28 5.54 18.39
C THR A 30 -15.19 6.50 17.63
N TYR A 31 -16.33 6.01 17.13
CA TYR A 31 -17.32 6.86 16.47
C TYR A 31 -17.80 7.99 17.40
N LYS A 32 -18.10 7.68 18.67
CA LYS A 32 -18.53 8.68 19.65
C LYS A 32 -17.48 9.78 19.87
N LYS A 33 -16.19 9.44 19.93
CA LYS A 33 -15.11 10.44 20.04
C LYS A 33 -15.02 11.33 18.81
N LEU A 34 -15.08 10.75 17.61
CA LEU A 34 -15.09 11.52 16.35
C LEU A 34 -16.29 12.47 16.29
N LYS A 35 -17.49 11.97 16.62
CA LYS A 35 -18.72 12.79 16.69
C LYS A 35 -18.65 13.90 17.73
N SER A 36 -17.92 13.68 18.83
CA SER A 36 -17.71 14.66 19.90
C SER A 36 -16.60 15.67 19.60
N GLY A 37 -15.99 15.61 18.42
CA GLY A 37 -15.05 16.63 17.93
C GLY A 37 -13.57 16.22 17.99
N THR A 38 -13.22 15.00 18.38
CA THR A 38 -11.83 14.52 18.19
C THR A 38 -11.51 14.48 16.70
N SER A 39 -10.40 15.08 16.30
CA SER A 39 -10.07 15.16 14.88
C SER A 39 -9.66 13.79 14.31
N VAL A 40 -9.86 13.61 13.00
CA VAL A 40 -9.34 12.46 12.22
C VAL A 40 -7.84 12.28 12.47
N LYS A 41 -7.09 13.38 12.46
CA LYS A 41 -5.63 13.38 12.68
C LYS A 41 -5.27 12.82 14.07
N GLU A 42 -5.89 13.32 15.13
CA GLU A 42 -5.60 12.87 16.50
C GLU A 42 -5.99 11.41 16.71
N MET A 43 -7.14 10.98 16.18
CA MET A 43 -7.61 9.60 16.33
C MET A 43 -6.70 8.60 15.61
N LEU A 44 -6.29 8.91 14.37
CA LEU A 44 -5.36 8.07 13.62
C LEU A 44 -3.97 8.02 14.25
N LEU A 45 -3.46 9.16 14.74
CA LEU A 45 -2.20 9.21 15.46
C LEU A 45 -2.27 8.36 16.74
N ALA A 46 -3.35 8.45 17.50
CA ALA A 46 -3.55 7.67 18.71
C ALA A 46 -3.58 6.16 18.42
N GLY A 47 -4.31 5.73 17.38
CA GLY A 47 -4.35 4.34 16.94
C GLY A 47 -2.97 3.81 16.52
N ALA A 48 -2.20 4.63 15.79
CA ALA A 48 -0.84 4.29 15.39
C ALA A 48 0.11 4.15 16.59
N LEU A 49 0.10 5.11 17.52
CA LEU A 49 0.94 5.06 18.71
C LEU A 49 0.56 3.89 19.63
N ALA A 50 -0.73 3.59 19.78
CA ALA A 50 -1.22 2.48 20.59
C ALA A 50 -0.74 1.12 20.07
N VAL A 51 -0.91 0.85 18.76
CA VAL A 51 -0.45 -0.42 18.19
C VAL A 51 1.06 -0.56 18.24
N ILE A 52 1.80 0.54 18.08
CA ILE A 52 3.27 0.57 18.18
C ILE A 52 3.75 0.26 19.60
N ARG A 53 3.09 0.81 20.61
CA ARG A 53 3.45 0.56 22.01
C ARG A 53 3.13 -0.86 22.42
N SER A 54 1.96 -1.36 22.01
CA SER A 54 1.32 -2.49 22.67
C SER A 54 1.29 -3.79 21.84
N SER A 55 1.91 -3.80 20.67
CA SER A 55 2.07 -5.01 19.85
C SER A 55 3.47 -5.15 19.24
N ASP A 56 3.88 -6.37 18.94
CA ASP A 56 5.06 -6.68 18.15
C ASP A 56 4.71 -7.66 17.03
N LEU A 57 5.58 -7.70 16.02
CA LEU A 57 5.45 -8.55 14.87
C LEU A 57 5.75 -10.02 15.23
N PRO A 58 4.81 -10.96 15.03
CA PRO A 58 5.11 -12.37 15.20
C PRO A 58 6.04 -12.89 14.08
N PRO A 59 6.83 -13.96 14.34
CA PRO A 59 7.59 -14.65 13.29
C PRO A 59 6.66 -15.14 12.16
N GLY A 60 7.08 -14.96 10.90
CA GLY A 60 6.34 -15.44 9.72
C GLY A 60 5.09 -14.64 9.34
N HIS A 61 4.86 -13.47 9.95
CA HIS A 61 3.71 -12.62 9.64
C HIS A 61 4.04 -11.56 8.59
N HIS A 62 3.17 -11.42 7.58
CA HIS A 62 3.29 -10.47 6.46
C HIS A 62 2.84 -9.03 6.80
N GLY A 63 3.20 -8.53 7.98
CA GLY A 63 2.87 -7.15 8.39
C GLY A 63 2.03 -7.06 9.66
N GLY A 64 0.87 -7.71 9.75
CA GLY A 64 0.08 -7.78 11.00
C GLY A 64 -0.11 -6.43 11.70
N PRO A 65 0.44 -6.21 12.91
CA PRO A 65 0.33 -4.93 13.64
C PRO A 65 0.88 -3.70 12.90
N LEU A 66 1.59 -3.91 11.79
CA LEU A 66 2.04 -2.88 10.88
C LEU A 66 0.93 -2.36 9.94
N HIS A 67 -0.11 -3.13 9.66
CA HIS A 67 -1.16 -2.73 8.72
C HIS A 67 -1.90 -1.44 9.11
N PRO A 68 -2.28 -1.23 10.39
CA PRO A 68 -2.85 0.05 10.82
C PRO A 68 -1.94 1.25 10.50
N ILE A 69 -0.62 1.09 10.58
CA ILE A 69 0.35 2.16 10.35
C ILE A 69 0.56 2.39 8.85
N ALA A 70 0.83 1.33 8.09
CA ALA A 70 1.03 1.40 6.65
C ALA A 70 -0.25 1.83 5.90
N GLY A 71 -1.42 1.68 6.53
CA GLY A 71 -2.71 2.14 6.01
C GLY A 71 -3.00 3.63 6.23
N LEU A 72 -2.27 4.35 7.11
CA LEU A 72 -2.64 5.70 7.55
C LEU A 72 -2.79 6.70 6.40
N HIS A 73 -1.87 6.67 5.43
CA HIS A 73 -1.95 7.54 4.25
C HIS A 73 -3.22 7.27 3.42
N ALA A 74 -3.60 6.01 3.25
CA ALA A 74 -4.82 5.65 2.53
C ALA A 74 -6.07 6.04 3.32
N VAL A 75 -6.08 5.76 4.63
CA VAL A 75 -7.22 6.02 5.52
C VAL A 75 -7.54 7.51 5.61
N ARG A 76 -6.53 8.38 5.82
CA ARG A 76 -6.78 9.84 5.91
C ARG A 76 -7.31 10.42 4.61
N ASN A 77 -6.73 10.04 3.48
CA ASN A 77 -7.17 10.52 2.16
C ASN A 77 -8.57 9.98 1.79
N LEU A 78 -8.90 8.74 2.18
CA LEU A 78 -10.24 8.20 1.95
C LEU A 78 -11.27 8.91 2.85
N SER A 79 -10.92 9.19 4.10
CA SER A 79 -11.76 9.95 5.04
C SER A 79 -12.08 11.35 4.50
N GLU A 80 -11.10 12.06 3.92
CA GLU A 80 -11.29 13.37 3.30
C GLU A 80 -12.18 13.33 2.04
N ARG A 81 -12.19 12.20 1.30
CA ARG A 81 -12.96 12.05 0.06
C ARG A 81 -14.40 11.60 0.28
N LEU A 82 -14.69 10.85 1.33
CA LEU A 82 -16.02 10.30 1.56
C LEU A 82 -16.97 11.35 2.14
N PRO A 83 -18.25 11.37 1.72
CA PRO A 83 -19.20 12.37 2.18
C PRO A 83 -19.80 12.06 3.56
N GLY A 84 -20.29 13.09 4.26
CA GLY A 84 -21.15 12.93 5.44
C GLY A 84 -20.53 12.09 6.57
N GLU A 85 -21.35 11.28 7.24
CA GLU A 85 -20.86 10.42 8.33
C GLU A 85 -19.95 9.27 7.82
N TYR A 86 -20.03 8.91 6.54
CA TYR A 86 -19.10 7.92 5.93
C TYR A 86 -17.64 8.35 6.01
N ALA A 87 -17.34 9.65 6.10
CA ALA A 87 -15.99 10.18 6.29
C ALA A 87 -15.31 9.62 7.56
N MET A 88 -16.08 9.21 8.57
CA MET A 88 -15.54 8.64 9.82
C MET A 88 -15.21 7.16 9.70
N MET A 89 -15.82 6.43 8.76
CA MET A 89 -15.71 4.98 8.65
C MET A 89 -14.26 4.48 8.41
N PRO A 90 -13.43 5.13 7.56
CA PRO A 90 -12.03 4.74 7.43
C PRO A 90 -11.25 4.79 8.74
N VAL A 91 -11.52 5.81 9.57
CA VAL A 91 -10.86 5.99 10.86
C VAL A 91 -11.31 4.91 11.85
N VAL A 92 -12.62 4.63 11.90
CA VAL A 92 -13.19 3.57 12.74
C VAL A 92 -12.58 2.21 12.40
N GLN A 93 -12.46 1.87 11.10
CA GLN A 93 -11.81 0.64 10.64
C GLN A 93 -10.35 0.56 11.09
N ASN A 94 -9.58 1.64 10.92
CA ASN A 94 -8.17 1.68 11.28
C ASN A 94 -7.95 1.49 12.79
N VAL A 95 -8.71 2.19 13.63
CA VAL A 95 -8.62 2.10 15.10
C VAL A 95 -9.07 0.74 15.59
N ALA A 96 -10.14 0.17 15.02
CA ALA A 96 -10.58 -1.18 15.36
C ALA A 96 -9.51 -2.23 15.02
N LEU A 97 -8.83 -2.09 13.88
CA LEU A 97 -7.72 -2.98 13.52
C LEU A 97 -6.52 -2.83 14.47
N ALA A 98 -6.15 -1.60 14.84
CA ALA A 98 -5.12 -1.35 15.83
C ALA A 98 -5.44 -2.05 17.16
N ASN A 99 -6.66 -1.85 17.68
CA ASN A 99 -7.15 -2.49 18.90
C ASN A 99 -7.20 -4.02 18.80
N LYS A 100 -7.62 -4.57 17.66
CA LYS A 100 -7.59 -6.01 17.38
C LYS A 100 -6.18 -6.58 17.54
N HIS A 101 -5.15 -5.93 16.97
CA HIS A 101 -3.77 -6.41 17.07
C HIS A 101 -3.20 -6.30 18.49
N ILE A 102 -3.53 -5.23 19.22
CA ILE A 102 -3.14 -5.05 20.63
C ILE A 102 -3.68 -6.21 21.50
N ASN A 103 -4.89 -6.67 21.20
CA ASN A 103 -5.57 -7.73 21.95
C ASN A 103 -5.36 -9.15 21.35
N HIS A 104 -4.59 -9.28 20.27
CA HIS A 104 -4.36 -10.58 19.62
C HIS A 104 -3.20 -11.34 20.29
N PHE A 105 -3.44 -12.57 20.74
CA PHE A 105 -2.49 -13.37 21.53
C PHE A 105 -1.11 -13.60 20.89
N SER A 106 -0.98 -13.49 19.56
CA SER A 106 0.30 -13.65 18.85
C SER A 106 1.06 -12.33 18.64
N MET A 107 0.45 -11.19 18.94
CA MET A 107 0.97 -9.85 18.64
C MET A 107 1.06 -8.99 19.90
N GLY A 108 0.09 -9.10 20.81
CA GLY A 108 0.06 -8.47 22.11
C GLY A 108 -0.27 -9.47 23.24
N PRO A 109 -0.07 -9.08 24.51
CA PRO A 109 0.48 -7.80 24.94
C PRO A 109 1.99 -7.72 24.71
N TYR A 110 2.44 -6.59 24.18
CA TYR A 110 3.86 -6.23 24.04
C TYR A 110 4.08 -4.83 24.65
N ILE A 111 5.33 -4.46 24.92
CA ILE A 111 5.68 -3.11 25.35
C ILE A 111 6.89 -2.61 24.58
N LEU A 112 6.71 -1.54 23.81
CA LEU A 112 7.82 -0.82 23.21
C LEU A 112 8.60 -0.05 24.29
N ALA A 113 9.80 -0.53 24.58
CA ALA A 113 10.71 0.13 25.49
C ALA A 113 11.18 1.51 24.96
N GLU A 114 11.37 2.46 25.87
CA GLU A 114 12.13 3.68 25.61
C GLU A 114 13.50 3.34 25.03
N THR A 115 13.93 4.13 24.05
CA THR A 115 15.26 4.03 23.48
C THR A 115 15.78 5.42 23.18
N LYS A 116 17.10 5.54 23.08
CA LYS A 116 17.79 6.80 22.78
C LYS A 116 18.56 6.67 21.46
N PRO A 117 18.78 7.80 20.76
CA PRO A 117 19.75 7.86 19.68
C PRO A 117 21.10 7.28 20.11
N CYS A 118 21.82 6.69 19.17
CA CYS A 118 23.22 6.34 19.33
C CYS A 118 24.03 7.56 19.84
N THR A 119 24.89 7.34 20.83
CA THR A 119 25.73 8.40 21.44
C THR A 119 27.23 8.12 21.34
N TRP A 120 27.63 7.04 20.67
CA TRP A 120 29.03 6.64 20.51
C TRP A 120 29.59 6.98 19.12
N HIS A 121 28.78 7.63 18.28
CA HIS A 121 29.19 8.26 17.02
C HIS A 121 28.78 9.72 17.03
N ASP A 122 29.67 10.60 16.56
CA ASP A 122 29.39 12.03 16.37
C ASP A 122 28.97 12.37 14.94
N GLU A 123 29.45 11.57 13.97
CA GLU A 123 29.27 11.71 12.53
C GLU A 123 28.46 10.54 11.95
N VAL A 124 27.81 10.78 10.80
CA VAL A 124 26.88 9.82 10.20
C VAL A 124 27.59 8.62 9.57
N GLU A 125 28.64 8.83 8.80
CA GLU A 125 29.27 7.76 8.01
C GLU A 125 29.91 6.64 8.88
N PRO A 126 30.65 6.94 9.96
CA PRO A 126 31.13 5.89 10.86
C PRO A 126 29.99 5.07 11.50
N ALA A 127 28.85 5.71 11.79
CA ALA A 127 27.67 5.02 12.30
C ALA A 127 27.04 4.09 11.24
N VAL A 128 27.09 4.49 9.97
CA VAL A 128 26.59 3.69 8.83
C VAL A 128 27.47 2.46 8.58
N GLU A 129 28.79 2.60 8.69
CA GLU A 129 29.71 1.47 8.56
C GLU A 129 29.48 0.44 9.69
N GLU A 130 29.33 0.90 10.93
CA GLU A 130 29.11 0.00 12.07
C GLU A 130 27.70 -0.63 12.05
N MET A 131 26.66 0.13 11.69
CA MET A 131 25.28 -0.38 11.74
C MET A 131 25.08 -1.63 10.87
N GLN A 132 25.85 -1.79 9.79
CA GLN A 132 25.76 -2.95 8.90
C GLN A 132 25.99 -4.26 9.66
N TYR A 133 26.95 -4.27 10.60
CA TYR A 133 27.23 -5.43 11.46
C TYR A 133 25.99 -5.90 12.24
N PHE A 134 25.24 -4.94 12.77
CA PHE A 134 24.03 -5.18 13.55
C PHE A 134 22.83 -5.51 12.66
N MET A 135 22.75 -4.86 11.49
CA MET A 135 21.72 -5.10 10.48
C MET A 135 21.74 -6.55 10.01
N ASP A 136 22.91 -7.07 9.65
CA ASP A 136 23.07 -8.44 9.15
C ASP A 136 22.70 -9.52 10.18
N ARG A 137 22.70 -9.16 11.47
CA ARG A 137 22.34 -10.05 12.59
C ARG A 137 20.88 -9.92 13.03
N GLY A 138 20.11 -9.04 12.39
CA GLY A 138 18.73 -8.78 12.80
C GLY A 138 18.61 -8.10 14.15
N ALA A 139 19.61 -7.31 14.58
CA ALA A 139 19.62 -6.64 15.87
C ALA A 139 18.74 -5.37 15.86
N TYR A 140 17.43 -5.56 15.78
CA TYR A 140 16.45 -4.48 15.58
C TYR A 140 16.39 -3.46 16.73
N HIS A 141 16.78 -3.84 17.96
CA HIS A 141 16.93 -2.90 19.07
C HIS A 141 18.08 -1.90 18.86
N ALA A 142 19.21 -2.36 18.30
CA ALA A 142 20.31 -1.45 17.96
C ALA A 142 19.88 -0.49 16.85
N MET A 143 19.11 -1.00 15.88
CA MET A 143 18.64 -0.19 14.75
C MET A 143 17.70 0.93 15.14
N ASP A 144 16.87 0.75 16.18
CA ASP A 144 16.13 1.88 16.75
C ASP A 144 17.09 3.04 17.09
N SER A 145 18.20 2.76 17.79
CA SER A 145 19.15 3.80 18.21
C SER A 145 19.88 4.46 17.03
N TYR A 146 20.29 3.71 16.01
CA TYR A 146 20.93 4.30 14.83
C TYR A 146 19.96 5.17 14.03
N TYR A 147 18.74 4.71 13.78
CA TYR A 147 17.77 5.49 13.00
C TYR A 147 17.27 6.73 13.75
N LEU A 148 17.16 6.68 15.08
CA LEU A 148 16.93 7.89 15.88
C LEU A 148 18.10 8.88 15.78
N PHE A 149 19.35 8.40 15.73
CA PHE A 149 20.51 9.24 15.52
C PHE A 149 20.52 9.87 14.11
N PHE A 150 20.21 9.11 13.06
CA PHE A 150 20.11 9.66 11.71
C PHE A 150 19.02 10.73 11.60
N MET A 151 17.86 10.53 12.24
CA MET A 151 16.80 11.55 12.30
C MET A 151 17.23 12.85 12.99
N GLN A 152 18.31 12.86 13.78
CA GLN A 152 18.88 14.08 14.38
C GLN A 152 19.94 14.75 13.51
N LYS A 153 20.51 14.05 12.53
CA LYS A 153 21.67 14.49 11.75
C LYS A 153 21.35 14.74 10.28
N GLU A 154 20.28 14.14 9.78
CA GLU A 154 19.92 14.12 8.37
C GLU A 154 18.45 14.52 8.16
N THR A 155 18.09 14.82 6.91
CA THR A 155 16.69 15.04 6.57
C THR A 155 15.91 13.72 6.61
N PRO A 156 14.58 13.76 6.83
CA PRO A 156 13.79 12.54 6.85
C PRO A 156 13.91 11.68 5.58
N MET A 157 14.08 12.30 4.41
CA MET A 157 14.23 11.56 3.15
C MET A 157 15.60 10.93 3.00
N GLN A 158 16.67 11.55 3.50
CA GLN A 158 17.98 10.90 3.59
C GLN A 158 17.94 9.65 4.48
N VAL A 159 17.24 9.73 5.63
CA VAL A 159 17.04 8.58 6.51
C VAL A 159 16.23 7.47 5.82
N LEU A 160 15.20 7.83 5.03
CA LEU A 160 14.46 6.85 4.23
C LEU A 160 15.37 6.20 3.17
N ASP A 161 16.18 6.97 2.46
CA ASP A 161 17.10 6.43 1.45
C ASP A 161 18.02 5.38 2.06
N ARG A 162 18.57 5.63 3.25
CA ARG A 162 19.38 4.66 4.01
C ARG A 162 18.61 3.37 4.31
N LEU A 163 17.36 3.48 4.78
CA LEU A 163 16.52 2.31 5.04
C LEU A 163 16.22 1.53 3.75
N LEU A 164 16.00 2.25 2.65
CA LEU A 164 15.70 1.67 1.34
C LEU A 164 16.86 0.88 0.75
N GLN A 165 18.12 1.20 1.09
CA GLN A 165 19.26 0.40 0.67
C GLN A 165 19.16 -1.06 1.14
N THR A 166 18.51 -1.31 2.28
CA THR A 166 18.21 -2.66 2.78
C THR A 166 16.82 -3.14 2.40
N ALA A 167 15.82 -2.25 2.41
CA ALA A 167 14.44 -2.62 2.16
C ALA A 167 14.15 -3.04 0.70
N VAL A 168 14.75 -2.35 -0.28
CA VAL A 168 14.52 -2.63 -1.71
C VAL A 168 14.95 -4.06 -2.10
N PRO A 169 16.17 -4.54 -1.77
CA PRO A 169 16.54 -5.93 -2.04
C PRO A 169 15.63 -6.95 -1.35
N LYS A 170 15.07 -6.60 -0.19
CA LYS A 170 14.19 -7.48 0.58
C LYS A 170 12.76 -7.53 0.07
N ASN A 171 12.37 -6.67 -0.87
CA ASN A 171 11.08 -6.77 -1.56
C ASN A 171 10.84 -8.18 -2.13
N ALA A 172 11.90 -8.87 -2.56
CA ALA A 172 11.83 -10.25 -3.06
C ALA A 172 11.44 -11.31 -2.00
N ALA A 173 11.58 -10.98 -0.72
CA ALA A 173 11.20 -11.86 0.38
C ALA A 173 9.77 -11.57 0.88
N ASP A 174 9.35 -10.31 0.84
CA ASP A 174 8.01 -9.85 1.20
C ASP A 174 7.80 -8.44 0.61
N ASP A 175 6.68 -8.22 -0.10
CA ASP A 175 6.30 -6.91 -0.64
C ASP A 175 6.28 -5.81 0.44
N HIS A 176 5.97 -6.18 1.69
CA HIS A 176 5.88 -5.27 2.81
C HIS A 176 7.22 -4.65 3.21
N TYR A 177 8.35 -5.26 2.85
CA TYR A 177 9.66 -4.67 3.13
C TYR A 177 9.81 -3.31 2.47
N LEU A 178 9.22 -3.11 1.29
CA LEU A 178 9.19 -1.83 0.62
C LEU A 178 7.94 -1.01 0.96
N ILE A 179 6.75 -1.64 0.97
CA ILE A 179 5.47 -0.95 1.20
C ILE A 179 5.43 -0.27 2.58
N PHE A 180 5.86 -0.96 3.62
CA PHE A 180 5.76 -0.47 4.99
C PHE A 180 6.57 0.81 5.24
N PRO A 181 7.91 0.82 5.03
CA PRO A 181 8.70 2.01 5.34
C PRO A 181 8.24 3.20 4.52
N THR A 182 7.96 3.01 3.22
CA THR A 182 7.50 4.11 2.37
C THR A 182 6.17 4.70 2.85
N ASN A 183 5.17 3.87 3.20
CA ASN A 183 3.90 4.40 3.71
C ASN A 183 4.00 5.00 5.11
N THR A 184 4.94 4.52 5.94
CA THR A 184 5.23 5.14 7.25
C THR A 184 5.76 6.56 7.09
N TRP A 185 6.64 6.79 6.12
CA TRP A 185 7.12 8.14 5.80
C TRP A 185 6.01 9.05 5.28
N ARG A 186 5.15 8.53 4.40
CA ARG A 186 3.94 9.27 3.94
C ARG A 186 2.99 9.62 5.09
N ALA A 187 2.89 8.75 6.10
CA ALA A 187 2.13 9.04 7.31
C ALA A 187 2.78 10.16 8.13
N LEU A 188 4.12 10.16 8.26
CA LEU A 188 4.85 11.21 8.98
C LEU A 188 4.74 12.59 8.32
N GLU A 189 4.67 12.67 6.98
CA GLU A 189 4.36 13.92 6.27
C GLU A 189 3.03 14.55 6.72
N TYR A 190 2.07 13.73 7.18
CA TYR A 190 0.79 14.19 7.71
C TYR A 190 0.83 14.48 9.20
N PHE A 191 1.45 13.60 10.00
CA PHE A 191 1.43 13.72 11.46
C PHE A 191 2.40 14.77 11.99
N GLY A 192 3.56 14.90 11.34
CA GLY A 192 4.67 15.72 11.81
C GLY A 192 5.89 14.87 12.16
N TRP A 193 7.08 15.38 11.83
CA TRP A 193 8.35 14.68 12.03
C TRP A 193 8.75 14.56 13.51
N GLU A 194 8.13 15.31 14.42
CA GLU A 194 8.30 15.17 15.87
C GLU A 194 7.87 13.79 16.39
N TYR A 195 6.98 13.10 15.67
CA TYR A 195 6.57 11.72 15.96
C TYR A 195 7.46 10.67 15.30
N ALA A 196 8.44 11.06 14.49
CA ALA A 196 9.35 10.10 13.83
C ALA A 196 10.09 9.24 14.86
N GLN A 197 10.40 9.79 16.03
CA GLN A 197 11.03 9.04 17.13
C GLN A 197 10.22 7.82 17.61
N TYR A 198 8.93 7.76 17.28
CA TYR A 198 8.04 6.64 17.59
C TYR A 198 7.68 5.87 16.32
N LEU A 199 7.17 6.57 15.30
CA LEU A 199 6.50 5.96 14.14
C LEU A 199 7.46 5.22 13.20
N ILE A 200 8.74 5.59 13.11
CA ILE A 200 9.69 4.89 12.21
C ILE A 200 10.15 3.56 12.79
N ARG A 201 10.08 3.37 14.12
CA ARG A 201 10.70 2.24 14.81
C ARG A 201 10.17 0.89 14.32
N PRO A 202 8.85 0.67 14.14
CA PRO A 202 8.35 -0.57 13.55
C PRO A 202 8.86 -0.82 12.13
N ALA A 203 9.03 0.23 11.32
CA ALA A 203 9.58 0.12 9.95
C ALA A 203 11.00 -0.41 9.98
N VAL A 204 11.82 0.26 10.78
CA VAL A 204 13.23 -0.05 10.99
C VAL A 204 13.36 -1.48 11.50
N ARG A 205 12.59 -1.84 12.54
CA ARG A 205 12.61 -3.17 13.12
C ARG A 205 12.18 -4.25 12.14
N TYR A 206 11.14 -4.01 11.34
CA TYR A 206 10.69 -4.96 10.34
C TYR A 206 11.79 -5.18 9.29
N VAL A 207 12.31 -4.11 8.68
CA VAL A 207 13.41 -4.18 7.69
C VAL A 207 14.66 -4.85 8.25
N THR A 208 14.91 -4.72 9.56
CA THR A 208 16.05 -5.37 10.22
C THR A 208 15.92 -6.89 10.32
N ARG A 209 14.71 -7.44 10.47
CA ARG A 209 14.51 -8.87 10.76
C ARG A 209 15.02 -9.76 9.62
N PRO A 210 15.43 -11.01 9.88
CA PRO A 210 15.74 -11.96 8.81
C PRO A 210 14.59 -12.09 7.78
N PRO A 211 14.89 -12.38 6.51
CA PRO A 211 16.22 -12.67 5.96
C PRO A 211 17.08 -11.41 5.75
N THR A 212 18.40 -11.60 5.68
CA THR A 212 19.36 -10.56 5.28
C THR A 212 19.12 -10.17 3.82
N ALA A 213 19.33 -8.88 3.50
CA ALA A 213 19.25 -8.39 2.12
C ALA A 213 20.27 -9.12 1.23
N LYS A 214 19.85 -9.49 0.02
CA LYS A 214 20.72 -10.05 -1.00
C LYS A 214 21.32 -8.94 -1.85
N ALA A 215 22.52 -9.14 -2.38
CA ALA A 215 23.07 -8.24 -3.39
C ALA A 215 22.18 -8.22 -4.64
N MET A 216 22.08 -7.05 -5.28
CA MET A 216 21.24 -6.81 -6.46
C MET A 216 22.06 -6.76 -7.76
N LEU A 217 23.02 -7.69 -7.91
CA LEU A 217 24.02 -7.65 -8.99
C LEU A 217 23.40 -7.50 -10.39
N GLU A 218 22.40 -8.31 -10.72
CA GLU A 218 21.73 -8.26 -12.03
C GLU A 218 21.07 -6.90 -12.32
N ILE A 219 20.51 -6.25 -11.29
CA ILE A 219 19.89 -4.92 -11.44
C ILE A 219 20.94 -3.84 -11.55
N ASP A 220 22.04 -3.96 -10.80
CA ASP A 220 23.16 -3.02 -10.87
C ASP A 220 23.87 -3.08 -12.23
N GLU A 221 24.10 -4.30 -12.74
CA GLU A 221 24.63 -4.54 -14.09
C GLU A 221 23.70 -3.93 -15.16
N LEU A 222 22.39 -4.10 -15.03
CA LEU A 222 21.43 -3.49 -15.96
C LEU A 222 21.45 -1.95 -15.93
N ILE A 223 21.61 -1.36 -14.74
CA ILE A 223 21.75 0.10 -14.58
C ILE A 223 23.04 0.59 -15.25
N GLU A 224 24.14 -0.16 -15.12
CA GLU A 224 25.44 0.14 -15.72
C GLU A 224 25.43 -0.03 -17.25
N GLU A 225 24.89 -1.13 -17.76
CA GLU A 225 24.76 -1.44 -19.20
C GLU A 225 24.05 -0.29 -19.93
N HIS A 226 22.95 0.20 -19.35
CA HIS A 226 22.20 1.31 -19.89
C HIS A 226 22.73 2.67 -19.44
N GLY A 227 23.85 2.77 -18.72
CA GLY A 227 24.47 4.02 -18.27
C GLY A 227 23.49 4.97 -17.59
N LEU A 228 22.55 4.46 -16.80
CA LEU A 228 21.42 5.24 -16.27
C LEU A 228 21.81 6.22 -15.16
N LEU A 229 22.97 5.99 -14.51
CA LEU A 229 23.53 6.90 -13.51
C LEU A 229 24.49 7.95 -14.11
N SER A 230 25.02 7.71 -15.30
CA SER A 230 25.99 8.61 -15.97
C SER A 230 25.33 9.53 -17.01
N ARG A 231 24.06 9.28 -17.36
CA ARG A 231 23.28 10.11 -18.29
C ARG A 231 22.29 11.03 -17.57
N VAL A 232 21.89 12.10 -18.23
CA VAL A 232 20.81 12.97 -17.76
C VAL A 232 19.48 12.31 -18.09
N LEU A 233 18.79 11.82 -17.06
CA LEU A 233 17.43 11.30 -17.20
C LEU A 233 16.42 12.44 -17.12
N ARG A 234 15.45 12.46 -18.04
CA ARG A 234 14.31 13.34 -17.92
C ARG A 234 13.41 12.82 -16.80
N TYR A 235 13.02 13.72 -15.91
CA TYR A 235 12.19 13.35 -14.78
C TYR A 235 10.70 13.43 -15.10
N LYS A 236 10.26 14.60 -15.60
CA LYS A 236 8.87 14.91 -15.89
C LYS A 236 8.40 14.35 -17.22
N THR A 237 7.20 13.76 -17.22
CA THR A 237 6.55 13.33 -18.45
C THR A 237 5.86 14.51 -19.16
N ASN A 238 5.48 14.31 -20.42
CA ASN A 238 4.68 15.26 -21.19
C ASN A 238 3.88 14.54 -22.29
N GLU A 239 2.98 15.27 -22.95
CA GLU A 239 2.09 14.71 -23.99
C GLU A 239 2.86 14.09 -25.17
N GLY A 240 4.09 14.54 -25.45
CA GLY A 240 4.94 13.97 -26.49
C GLY A 240 5.41 12.54 -26.20
N GLU A 241 5.28 12.06 -24.96
CA GLU A 241 5.56 10.66 -24.59
C GLU A 241 4.33 9.75 -24.68
N THR A 242 3.20 10.25 -25.21
CA THR A 242 1.94 9.50 -25.19
C THR A 242 2.07 8.14 -25.87
N GLU A 243 2.66 8.11 -27.07
CA GLU A 243 2.86 6.88 -27.83
C GLU A 243 3.80 5.91 -27.11
N ALA A 244 5.00 6.37 -26.73
CA ALA A 244 6.02 5.54 -26.09
C ALA A 244 5.56 4.91 -24.77
N VAL A 245 4.86 5.66 -23.92
CA VAL A 245 4.31 5.10 -22.67
C VAL A 245 3.15 4.14 -22.94
N THR A 246 2.33 4.39 -23.97
CA THR A 246 1.25 3.46 -24.35
C THR A 246 1.82 2.14 -24.85
N GLU A 247 2.83 2.20 -25.73
CA GLU A 247 3.55 1.04 -26.25
C GLU A 247 4.21 0.23 -25.11
N LEU A 248 4.92 0.90 -24.20
CA LEU A 248 5.53 0.23 -23.06
C LEU A 248 4.48 -0.37 -22.11
N ALA A 249 3.38 0.34 -21.85
CA ALA A 249 2.30 -0.17 -21.02
C ALA A 249 1.64 -1.41 -21.62
N ASP A 250 1.39 -1.41 -22.94
CA ASP A 250 0.81 -2.54 -23.65
C ASP A 250 1.79 -3.72 -23.74
N THR A 251 3.09 -3.45 -23.86
CA THR A 251 4.13 -4.48 -23.77
C THR A 251 4.12 -5.13 -22.39
N ILE A 252 4.11 -4.34 -21.32
CA ILE A 252 4.04 -4.83 -19.93
C ILE A 252 2.73 -5.62 -19.71
N ALA A 253 1.61 -5.13 -20.23
CA ALA A 253 0.30 -5.78 -20.12
C ALA A 253 0.26 -7.20 -20.71
N ASN A 254 1.16 -7.50 -21.66
CA ASN A 254 1.25 -8.78 -22.37
C ASN A 254 2.38 -9.68 -21.86
N LEU A 255 3.10 -9.31 -20.79
CA LEU A 255 4.14 -10.16 -20.20
C LEU A 255 3.54 -11.45 -19.63
N ASP A 256 4.11 -12.60 -20.00
CA ASP A 256 3.90 -13.88 -19.30
C ASP A 256 4.93 -14.11 -18.18
N LYS A 257 6.06 -13.40 -18.26
CA LYS A 257 7.17 -13.46 -17.30
C LYS A 257 7.49 -12.06 -16.80
N PHE A 258 7.15 -11.78 -15.55
CA PHE A 258 7.34 -10.45 -14.96
C PHE A 258 8.83 -10.12 -14.75
N GLU A 259 9.71 -11.12 -14.73
CA GLU A 259 11.17 -10.96 -14.73
C GLU A 259 11.73 -10.27 -15.98
N GLU A 260 10.93 -10.13 -17.05
CA GLU A 260 11.31 -9.35 -18.24
C GLU A 260 11.10 -7.84 -18.05
N SER A 261 10.27 -7.43 -17.08
CA SER A 261 9.95 -6.01 -16.85
C SER A 261 11.16 -5.11 -16.56
N PRO A 262 12.19 -5.49 -15.79
CA PRO A 262 13.33 -4.62 -15.50
C PRO A 262 14.05 -4.17 -16.78
N THR A 263 14.32 -5.10 -17.70
CA THR A 263 14.98 -4.82 -18.98
C THR A 263 14.15 -3.87 -19.85
N LEU A 264 12.83 -4.06 -19.89
CA LEU A 264 11.92 -3.16 -20.63
C LEU A 264 11.97 -1.73 -20.07
N LEU A 265 11.92 -1.58 -18.75
CA LEU A 265 11.96 -0.28 -18.08
C LEU A 265 13.32 0.41 -18.26
N ALA A 266 14.42 -0.34 -18.13
CA ALA A 266 15.77 0.17 -18.32
C ALA A 266 16.01 0.64 -19.76
N LYS A 267 15.57 -0.15 -20.74
CA LYS A 267 15.61 0.23 -22.16
C LYS A 267 14.79 1.49 -22.43
N ALA A 268 13.57 1.59 -21.93
CA ALA A 268 12.73 2.76 -22.16
C ALA A 268 13.36 4.05 -21.62
N LEU A 269 13.95 4.01 -20.42
CA LEU A 269 14.72 5.12 -19.87
C LEU A 269 15.95 5.45 -20.72
N ALA A 270 16.66 4.42 -21.19
CA ALA A 270 17.84 4.60 -22.04
C ALA A 270 17.50 5.24 -23.40
N ASP A 271 16.34 4.91 -23.96
CA ASP A 271 15.81 5.46 -25.22
C ASP A 271 15.19 6.86 -25.05
N GLY A 272 15.19 7.41 -23.83
CA GLY A 272 14.82 8.81 -23.55
C GLY A 272 13.43 9.02 -22.95
N LEU A 273 12.71 7.95 -22.60
CA LEU A 273 11.48 8.06 -21.83
C LEU A 273 11.77 8.61 -20.44
N SER A 274 10.91 9.48 -19.93
CA SER A 274 11.05 10.09 -18.62
C SER A 274 10.82 9.09 -17.49
N LEU A 275 11.33 9.39 -16.29
CA LEU A 275 11.04 8.60 -15.09
C LEU A 275 9.55 8.54 -14.79
N GLU A 276 8.84 9.67 -14.86
CA GLU A 276 7.38 9.72 -14.66
C GLU A 276 6.62 8.93 -15.74
N GLY A 277 7.03 9.03 -17.02
CA GLY A 277 6.43 8.28 -18.11
C GLY A 277 6.68 6.78 -17.99
N THR A 278 7.88 6.38 -17.54
CA THR A 278 8.23 4.97 -17.34
C THR A 278 7.42 4.34 -16.22
N VAL A 279 7.24 5.03 -15.08
CA VAL A 279 6.40 4.52 -13.99
C VAL A 279 4.91 4.64 -14.30
N GLU A 280 4.47 5.61 -15.12
CA GLU A 280 3.12 5.64 -15.73
C GLU A 280 2.88 4.39 -16.58
N ALA A 281 3.80 4.05 -17.49
CA ALA A 281 3.70 2.86 -18.31
C ALA A 281 3.61 1.59 -17.45
N LEU A 282 4.46 1.48 -16.42
CA LEU A 282 4.44 0.38 -15.47
C LEU A 282 3.10 0.29 -14.73
N SER A 283 2.55 1.43 -14.29
CA SER A 283 1.27 1.49 -13.57
C SER A 283 0.08 1.06 -14.42
N VAL A 284 0.03 1.55 -15.65
CA VAL A 284 -1.00 1.22 -16.64
C VAL A 284 -0.89 -0.26 -17.05
N GLY A 285 0.32 -0.71 -17.37
CA GLY A 285 0.61 -2.11 -17.71
C GLY A 285 0.34 -3.07 -16.54
N GLY A 286 0.71 -2.70 -15.33
CA GLY A 286 0.43 -3.44 -14.09
C GLY A 286 -1.07 -3.57 -13.83
N SER A 287 -1.84 -2.50 -14.04
CA SER A 287 -3.31 -2.57 -13.94
C SER A 287 -3.91 -3.52 -14.98
N ALA A 288 -3.38 -3.53 -16.21
CA ALA A 288 -3.79 -4.48 -17.24
C ALA A 288 -3.36 -5.94 -16.93
N LEU A 289 -2.18 -6.15 -16.33
CA LEU A 289 -1.76 -7.45 -15.81
C LEU A 289 -2.67 -7.94 -14.69
N PHE A 290 -3.08 -7.05 -13.78
CA PHE A 290 -4.05 -7.38 -12.73
C PHE A 290 -5.40 -7.78 -13.34
N LEU A 291 -5.89 -7.02 -14.33
CA LEU A 291 -7.10 -7.37 -15.07
C LEU A 291 -7.00 -8.73 -15.73
N ARG A 292 -5.88 -9.05 -16.38
CA ARG A 292 -5.58 -10.34 -17.01
C ARG A 292 -5.40 -11.47 -15.99
N SER A 293 -5.12 -11.17 -14.73
CA SER A 293 -5.00 -12.17 -13.67
C SER A 293 -6.38 -12.77 -13.32
N LYS A 294 -6.46 -14.10 -13.33
CA LYS A 294 -7.64 -14.85 -12.86
C LYS A 294 -7.66 -15.02 -11.34
N THR A 295 -6.88 -14.22 -10.62
CA THR A 295 -6.69 -14.38 -9.18
C THR A 295 -7.95 -14.05 -8.38
N GLY A 296 -8.23 -14.87 -7.37
CA GLY A 296 -9.16 -14.55 -6.29
C GLY A 296 -8.44 -14.11 -5.01
N ASN A 297 -7.11 -13.96 -5.04
CA ASN A 297 -6.30 -13.58 -3.89
C ASN A 297 -6.41 -12.06 -3.66
N PRO A 298 -6.89 -11.59 -2.49
CA PRO A 298 -6.92 -10.16 -2.15
C PRO A 298 -5.54 -9.50 -2.17
N MET A 299 -4.45 -10.25 -1.96
CA MET A 299 -3.11 -9.69 -1.79
C MET A 299 -2.43 -9.32 -3.12
N ASP A 300 -2.92 -9.87 -4.24
CA ASP A 300 -2.42 -9.56 -5.59
C ASP A 300 -2.59 -8.06 -5.94
N VAL A 301 -3.36 -7.29 -5.15
CA VAL A 301 -3.40 -5.82 -5.19
C VAL A 301 -2.04 -5.15 -5.02
N HIS A 302 -1.03 -5.88 -4.53
CA HIS A 302 0.37 -5.45 -4.50
C HIS A 302 0.95 -5.12 -5.87
N ILE A 303 0.36 -5.65 -6.96
CA ILE A 303 0.63 -5.18 -8.31
C ILE A 303 0.47 -3.65 -8.37
N ASN A 304 -0.66 -3.11 -7.90
CA ASN A 304 -0.92 -1.67 -7.95
C ASN A 304 -0.29 -0.91 -6.77
N THR A 305 -0.42 -1.43 -5.54
CA THR A 305 0.11 -0.69 -4.37
C THR A 305 1.63 -0.62 -4.40
N GLY A 306 2.30 -1.65 -4.91
CA GLY A 306 3.75 -1.69 -5.09
C GLY A 306 4.25 -0.70 -6.15
N ILE A 307 3.47 -0.40 -7.19
CA ILE A 307 3.83 0.62 -8.19
C ILE A 307 3.61 2.03 -7.63
N ASN A 308 2.52 2.24 -6.91
CA ASN A 308 2.21 3.55 -6.32
C ASN A 308 3.29 4.03 -5.34
N ILE A 309 3.79 3.14 -4.46
CA ILE A 309 4.89 3.52 -3.57
C ILE A 309 6.17 3.85 -4.37
N ARG A 310 6.43 3.15 -5.48
CA ARG A 310 7.58 3.43 -6.35
C ARG A 310 7.43 4.79 -7.03
N ARG A 311 6.22 5.18 -7.46
CA ARG A 311 5.97 6.54 -7.95
C ARG A 311 6.25 7.60 -6.88
N TYR A 312 5.86 7.36 -5.63
CA TYR A 312 6.18 8.28 -4.53
C TYR A 312 7.70 8.37 -4.29
N LEU A 313 8.44 7.26 -4.30
CA LEU A 313 9.92 7.29 -4.19
C LEU A 313 10.55 8.00 -5.39
N LEU A 314 9.99 7.72 -6.58
CA LEU A 314 10.01 8.50 -7.80
C LEU A 314 10.20 9.98 -7.49
N SER A 315 9.12 10.56 -6.94
CA SER A 315 8.89 11.99 -6.71
C SER A 315 9.80 12.64 -5.65
N GLN A 316 10.50 11.86 -4.82
CA GLN A 316 11.28 12.42 -3.71
C GLN A 316 12.64 12.92 -4.18
N PRO A 317 12.98 14.22 -4.03
CA PRO A 317 14.22 14.77 -4.57
C PRO A 317 15.49 14.21 -3.91
N GLU A 318 15.42 13.94 -2.60
CA GLU A 318 16.58 13.53 -1.79
C GLU A 318 16.83 12.01 -1.76
N ILE A 319 15.92 11.20 -2.32
CA ILE A 319 16.18 9.76 -2.54
C ILE A 319 17.14 9.63 -3.72
N SER A 320 18.21 8.85 -3.52
CA SER A 320 19.28 8.71 -4.51
C SER A 320 18.75 8.09 -5.81
N MET A 321 19.34 8.47 -6.95
CA MET A 321 18.94 7.91 -8.24
C MET A 321 19.16 6.39 -8.28
N GLN A 322 20.20 5.89 -7.62
CA GLN A 322 20.46 4.46 -7.51
C GLN A 322 19.33 3.73 -6.77
N THR A 323 18.89 4.22 -5.60
CA THR A 323 17.75 3.66 -4.87
C THR A 323 16.47 3.71 -5.72
N LYS A 324 16.22 4.83 -6.40
CA LYS A 324 15.07 5.01 -7.31
C LYS A 324 15.03 3.95 -8.41
N LEU A 325 16.13 3.77 -9.13
CA LEU A 325 16.23 2.81 -10.23
C LEU A 325 16.12 1.38 -9.71
N ARG A 326 16.81 1.03 -8.62
CA ARG A 326 16.70 -0.28 -7.98
C ARG A 326 15.28 -0.59 -7.54
N ALA A 327 14.59 0.37 -6.92
CA ALA A 327 13.20 0.21 -6.52
C ALA A 327 12.30 -0.01 -7.75
N LEU A 328 12.45 0.82 -8.78
CA LEU A 328 11.67 0.71 -10.03
C LEU A 328 11.85 -0.67 -10.70
N PHE A 329 13.08 -1.14 -10.81
CA PHE A 329 13.45 -2.37 -11.51
C PHE A 329 13.23 -3.65 -10.70
N THR A 330 12.74 -3.56 -9.46
CA THR A 330 12.43 -4.74 -8.63
C THR A 330 10.96 -4.90 -8.35
N TRP A 331 10.08 -4.18 -9.04
CA TRP A 331 8.63 -4.30 -8.88
C TRP A 331 8.12 -5.74 -8.95
N ASN A 332 8.61 -6.51 -9.91
CA ASN A 332 8.21 -7.89 -10.17
C ASN A 332 8.66 -8.90 -9.10
N THR A 333 9.52 -8.52 -8.16
CA THR A 333 10.17 -9.47 -7.24
C THR A 333 9.30 -9.82 -6.04
N GLY A 334 8.33 -8.97 -5.70
CA GLY A 334 7.41 -9.18 -4.58
C GLY A 334 6.65 -10.51 -4.70
N PRO A 335 6.58 -11.35 -3.66
CA PRO A 335 5.88 -12.63 -3.72
C PRO A 335 4.43 -12.53 -4.18
N GLU A 336 3.67 -11.52 -3.74
CA GLU A 336 2.26 -11.36 -4.13
C GLU A 336 2.13 -10.90 -5.59
N VAL A 337 3.05 -10.05 -6.07
CA VAL A 337 3.15 -9.67 -7.48
C VAL A 337 3.50 -10.88 -8.34
N LYS A 338 4.54 -11.63 -7.95
CA LYS A 338 5.04 -12.79 -8.70
C LYS A 338 4.01 -13.93 -8.72
N SER A 339 3.24 -14.11 -7.65
CA SER A 339 2.22 -15.16 -7.59
C SER A 339 1.11 -14.97 -8.63
N ALA A 340 0.79 -13.72 -9.01
CA ALA A 340 -0.24 -13.44 -10.01
C ALA A 340 0.14 -13.97 -11.41
N GLN A 341 1.44 -14.04 -11.73
CA GLN A 341 1.96 -14.50 -13.01
C GLN A 341 1.49 -15.92 -13.36
N TYR A 342 1.33 -16.79 -12.37
CA TYR A 342 0.91 -18.17 -12.59
C TYR A 342 -0.60 -18.34 -12.86
N LYS A 343 -1.36 -17.25 -12.84
CA LYS A 343 -2.83 -17.23 -12.97
C LYS A 343 -3.30 -16.32 -14.11
N LEU A 344 -2.43 -15.98 -15.07
CA LEU A 344 -2.78 -15.06 -16.16
C LEU A 344 -3.70 -15.72 -17.19
N ALA A 345 -4.70 -14.96 -17.65
CA ALA A 345 -5.43 -15.25 -18.87
C ALA A 345 -4.53 -15.03 -20.10
N PRO A 346 -4.78 -15.75 -21.21
CA PRO A 346 -3.99 -15.59 -22.44
C PRO A 346 -4.24 -14.25 -23.14
N VAL A 347 -5.34 -13.57 -22.81
CA VAL A 347 -5.75 -12.28 -23.37
C VAL A 347 -6.20 -11.35 -22.25
N LEU A 348 -6.18 -10.05 -22.52
CA LEU A 348 -6.69 -9.04 -21.60
C LEU A 348 -8.19 -9.25 -21.35
N THR A 349 -8.58 -9.19 -20.08
CA THR A 349 -9.98 -9.26 -19.64
C THR A 349 -10.44 -7.90 -19.08
N PRO A 350 -11.73 -7.55 -19.18
CA PRO A 350 -12.81 -8.28 -19.83
C PRO A 350 -12.69 -8.28 -21.37
N GLU A 351 -13.17 -9.35 -22.02
CA GLU A 351 -13.15 -9.49 -23.49
C GLU A 351 -14.12 -8.51 -24.15
N ARG A 352 -13.73 -7.92 -25.30
CA ARG A 352 -14.51 -6.88 -25.98
C ARG A 352 -15.90 -7.35 -26.39
N GLU A 353 -16.01 -8.60 -26.85
CA GLU A 353 -17.25 -9.24 -27.26
C GLU A 353 -18.21 -9.40 -26.08
N THR A 354 -17.66 -9.73 -24.90
CA THR A 354 -18.44 -9.83 -23.66
C THR A 354 -19.03 -8.46 -23.30
N VAL A 355 -18.21 -7.41 -23.34
CA VAL A 355 -18.65 -6.03 -23.02
C VAL A 355 -19.68 -5.54 -24.04
N ALA A 356 -19.45 -5.80 -25.34
CA ALA A 356 -20.37 -5.42 -26.41
C ALA A 356 -21.73 -6.13 -26.32
N SER A 357 -21.79 -7.31 -25.71
CA SER A 357 -23.05 -8.06 -25.51
C SER A 357 -23.89 -7.52 -24.34
N LEU A 358 -23.33 -6.68 -23.48
CA LEU A 358 -24.05 -6.13 -22.32
C LEU A 358 -25.17 -5.18 -22.77
N PRO A 359 -26.35 -5.23 -22.14
CA PRO A 359 -27.37 -4.23 -22.41
C PRO A 359 -26.86 -2.85 -22.02
N GLN A 360 -27.27 -1.83 -22.77
CA GLN A 360 -26.92 -0.45 -22.49
C GLN A 360 -27.56 -0.01 -21.17
N ARG A 361 -26.75 0.67 -20.34
CA ARG A 361 -27.12 1.13 -19.01
C ARG A 361 -26.65 2.56 -18.83
N SER A 362 -27.47 3.36 -18.17
CA SER A 362 -27.05 4.69 -17.70
C SER A 362 -25.99 4.59 -16.59
N GLN A 363 -25.27 5.68 -16.33
CA GLN A 363 -24.32 5.79 -15.21
C GLN A 363 -24.93 5.32 -13.88
N LYS A 364 -26.14 5.78 -13.57
CA LYS A 364 -26.84 5.43 -12.32
C LYS A 364 -27.15 3.92 -12.23
N GLN A 365 -27.57 3.32 -13.34
CA GLN A 365 -27.83 1.88 -13.40
C GLN A 365 -26.56 1.07 -13.23
N LEU A 366 -25.46 1.46 -13.90
CA LEU A 366 -24.18 0.75 -13.74
C LEU A 366 -23.63 0.82 -12.33
N ILE A 367 -23.68 1.99 -11.68
CA ILE A 367 -23.23 2.11 -10.28
C ILE A 367 -24.08 1.21 -9.37
N GLY A 368 -25.40 1.25 -9.53
CA GLY A 368 -26.31 0.41 -8.72
C GLY A 368 -26.11 -1.08 -8.96
N ASP A 369 -25.96 -1.50 -10.22
CA ASP A 369 -25.72 -2.90 -10.60
C ASP A 369 -24.35 -3.38 -10.09
N LEU A 370 -23.31 -2.56 -10.17
CA LEU A 370 -21.97 -2.87 -9.64
C LEU A 370 -21.99 -3.02 -8.12
N GLU A 371 -22.62 -2.09 -7.40
CA GLU A 371 -22.73 -2.16 -5.95
C GLU A 371 -23.52 -3.40 -5.51
N ALA A 372 -24.69 -3.64 -6.12
CA ALA A 372 -25.50 -4.81 -5.83
C ALA A 372 -24.78 -6.14 -6.15
N LEU A 373 -24.03 -6.19 -7.25
CA LEU A 373 -23.25 -7.36 -7.62
C LEU A 373 -22.15 -7.63 -6.59
N ILE A 374 -21.36 -6.62 -6.22
CA ILE A 374 -20.29 -6.76 -5.22
C ILE A 374 -20.88 -7.18 -3.86
N ASP A 375 -22.01 -6.60 -3.45
CA ASP A 375 -22.69 -6.94 -2.20
C ASP A 375 -23.26 -8.37 -2.19
N SER A 376 -23.58 -8.93 -3.36
CA SER A 376 -24.07 -10.30 -3.48
C SER A 376 -22.96 -11.36 -3.32
N LEU A 377 -21.69 -10.96 -3.44
CA LEU A 377 -20.57 -11.90 -3.36
C LEU A 377 -20.42 -12.46 -1.93
N PRO A 378 -20.02 -13.74 -1.81
CA PRO A 378 -20.00 -14.40 -0.50
C PRO A 378 -19.05 -13.73 0.50
N VAL A 379 -19.57 -13.54 1.72
CA VAL A 379 -18.87 -13.03 2.90
C VAL A 379 -18.56 -14.22 3.84
N GLY A 380 -17.42 -14.20 4.53
CA GLY A 380 -17.14 -15.10 5.66
C GLY A 380 -17.03 -16.60 5.36
N GLU A 381 -17.74 -17.44 6.13
CA GLU A 381 -17.59 -18.91 6.23
C GLU A 381 -17.79 -19.70 4.92
N ARG A 382 -18.21 -19.04 3.84
CA ARG A 382 -18.29 -19.61 2.48
C ARG A 382 -16.98 -19.51 1.70
N ARG A 383 -15.89 -19.08 2.35
CA ARG A 383 -14.58 -19.00 1.72
C ARG A 383 -13.99 -20.39 1.50
N PRO A 384 -13.23 -20.59 0.42
CA PRO A 384 -12.48 -21.83 0.25
C PRO A 384 -11.56 -22.03 1.46
N MET A 385 -11.56 -23.23 2.03
CA MET A 385 -10.59 -23.64 3.07
C MET A 385 -9.16 -23.79 2.51
N THR A 386 -8.98 -23.58 1.20
CA THR A 386 -7.69 -23.63 0.53
C THR A 386 -6.88 -22.35 0.81
N PRO A 387 -5.54 -22.40 0.75
CA PRO A 387 -4.70 -21.21 0.92
C PRO A 387 -5.09 -20.10 -0.04
N ILE A 388 -5.11 -18.84 0.44
CA ILE A 388 -5.56 -17.66 -0.33
C ILE A 388 -4.85 -17.51 -1.69
N ALA A 389 -3.56 -17.88 -1.76
CA ALA A 389 -2.76 -17.81 -2.99
C ALA A 389 -3.34 -18.67 -4.13
N THR A 390 -4.09 -19.73 -3.78
CA THR A 390 -4.72 -20.66 -4.73
C THR A 390 -6.11 -20.22 -5.19
N TRP A 391 -6.66 -19.14 -4.62
CA TRP A 391 -8.00 -18.68 -4.96
C TRP A 391 -8.04 -18.13 -6.39
N VAL A 392 -9.14 -18.42 -7.08
CA VAL A 392 -9.42 -17.99 -8.46
C VAL A 392 -10.67 -17.11 -8.44
N ALA A 393 -10.68 -16.06 -9.26
CA ALA A 393 -11.82 -15.17 -9.43
C ALA A 393 -13.05 -15.93 -9.95
N SER A 394 -14.22 -15.66 -9.37
CA SER A 394 -15.49 -16.19 -9.85
C SER A 394 -15.95 -15.48 -11.13
N ASP A 395 -16.99 -16.01 -11.78
CA ASP A 395 -17.53 -15.38 -12.99
C ASP A 395 -18.20 -14.04 -12.70
N GLU A 396 -18.71 -13.84 -11.49
CA GLU A 396 -19.26 -12.56 -11.03
C GLU A 396 -18.18 -11.47 -10.95
N VAL A 397 -16.94 -11.81 -10.56
CA VAL A 397 -15.81 -10.87 -10.58
C VAL A 397 -15.53 -10.41 -12.02
N LYS A 398 -15.54 -11.34 -12.98
CA LYS A 398 -15.38 -11.02 -14.40
C LYS A 398 -16.53 -10.17 -14.92
N HIS A 399 -17.75 -10.45 -14.45
CA HIS A 399 -18.93 -9.66 -14.80
C HIS A 399 -18.83 -8.23 -14.27
N ALA A 400 -18.36 -8.05 -13.03
CA ALA A 400 -18.10 -6.72 -12.46
C ALA A 400 -17.08 -5.94 -13.28
N ALA A 401 -15.98 -6.58 -13.70
CA ALA A 401 -14.99 -5.97 -14.59
C ALA A 401 -15.61 -5.58 -15.96
N ALA A 402 -16.47 -6.42 -16.53
CA ALA A 402 -17.16 -6.10 -17.79
C ALA A 402 -18.12 -4.91 -17.67
N LEU A 403 -18.88 -4.80 -16.56
CA LEU A 403 -19.73 -3.64 -16.28
C LEU A 403 -18.89 -2.37 -16.09
N ALA A 404 -17.73 -2.48 -15.42
CA ALA A 404 -16.80 -1.37 -15.27
C ALA A 404 -16.16 -0.94 -16.61
N GLN A 405 -15.89 -1.88 -17.52
CA GLN A 405 -15.44 -1.55 -18.87
C GLN A 405 -16.53 -0.78 -19.62
N GLN A 406 -17.79 -1.23 -19.57
CA GLN A 406 -18.91 -0.47 -20.15
C GLN A 406 -19.03 0.94 -19.55
N TYR A 407 -18.77 1.09 -18.24
CA TYR A 407 -18.75 2.39 -17.57
C TYR A 407 -17.68 3.32 -18.16
N ALA A 408 -16.48 2.79 -18.36
CA ALA A 408 -15.36 3.54 -18.92
C ALA A 408 -15.56 3.86 -20.42
N ASP A 409 -16.05 2.91 -21.22
CA ASP A 409 -16.32 3.08 -22.66
C ASP A 409 -17.37 4.18 -22.90
N ASN A 410 -18.34 4.32 -21.99
CA ASN A 410 -19.37 5.37 -22.02
C ASN A 410 -18.88 6.73 -21.49
N ASN A 411 -17.62 6.84 -21.06
CA ASN A 411 -17.01 8.06 -20.53
C ASN A 411 -17.84 8.70 -19.39
N TYR A 412 -18.40 7.86 -18.52
CA TYR A 412 -19.14 8.29 -17.33
C TYR A 412 -18.22 8.86 -16.25
N ASP A 413 -18.79 9.62 -15.30
CA ASP A 413 -18.01 10.34 -14.29
C ASP A 413 -17.18 9.39 -13.42
N PRO A 414 -15.84 9.43 -13.48
CA PRO A 414 -14.99 8.54 -12.69
C PRO A 414 -15.12 8.80 -11.19
N ASN A 415 -15.47 10.01 -10.75
CA ASN A 415 -15.54 10.33 -9.33
C ASN A 415 -16.71 9.60 -8.65
N ALA A 416 -17.85 9.48 -9.32
CA ALA A 416 -18.98 8.70 -8.82
C ALA A 416 -18.63 7.21 -8.62
N LEU A 417 -17.86 6.61 -9.54
CA LEU A 417 -17.38 5.23 -9.41
C LEU A 417 -16.35 5.11 -8.26
N ILE A 418 -15.39 6.04 -8.19
CA ILE A 418 -14.36 6.07 -7.14
C ILE A 418 -14.98 6.24 -5.75
N GLU A 419 -16.00 7.08 -5.60
CA GLU A 419 -16.72 7.26 -4.33
C GLU A 419 -17.42 5.97 -3.90
N MET A 420 -18.16 5.32 -4.82
CA MET A 420 -18.80 4.03 -4.56
C MET A 420 -17.78 2.98 -4.09
N LEU A 421 -16.66 2.86 -4.81
CA LEU A 421 -15.58 1.93 -4.43
C LEU A 421 -14.94 2.29 -3.08
N GLY A 422 -14.90 3.57 -2.73
CA GLY A 422 -14.41 4.03 -1.42
C GLY A 422 -15.32 3.58 -0.27
N LYS A 423 -16.65 3.65 -0.46
CA LYS A 423 -17.64 3.12 0.49
C LYS A 423 -17.51 1.60 0.63
N ILE A 424 -17.33 0.89 -0.49
CA ILE A 424 -17.11 -0.56 -0.48
C ILE A 424 -15.80 -0.94 0.23
N ALA A 425 -14.70 -0.21 0.01
CA ALA A 425 -13.44 -0.46 0.73
C ALA A 425 -13.61 -0.31 2.25
N CYS A 426 -14.46 0.61 2.72
CA CYS A 426 -14.76 0.79 4.14
C CYS A 426 -15.52 -0.38 4.79
N ARG A 427 -16.09 -1.28 3.99
CA ARG A 427 -16.75 -2.50 4.46
C ARG A 427 -15.74 -3.60 4.78
N ASP A 428 -14.48 -3.47 4.37
CA ASP A 428 -13.49 -4.54 4.53
C ASP A 428 -12.84 -4.59 5.91
N SER A 429 -13.08 -5.68 6.63
CA SER A 429 -12.37 -6.08 7.84
C SER A 429 -11.49 -7.33 7.63
N PHE A 430 -11.46 -7.88 6.40
CA PHE A 430 -10.68 -9.08 6.10
C PHE A 430 -9.23 -8.76 5.76
N THR A 431 -9.00 -7.81 4.86
CA THR A 431 -7.70 -7.69 4.21
C THR A 431 -6.72 -6.84 4.99
N GLU A 432 -6.96 -6.50 6.25
CA GLU A 432 -6.03 -5.70 7.08
C GLU A 432 -5.54 -4.43 6.35
N MET A 433 -6.49 -3.60 5.91
CA MET A 433 -6.26 -2.34 5.17
C MET A 433 -5.78 -2.47 3.72
N HIS A 434 -5.67 -3.67 3.12
CA HIS A 434 -5.30 -3.75 1.69
C HIS A 434 -6.32 -3.10 0.77
N ALA A 435 -7.61 -3.24 1.06
CA ALA A 435 -8.68 -2.55 0.32
C ALA A 435 -8.49 -1.02 0.29
N PHE A 436 -8.11 -0.45 1.44
CA PHE A 436 -7.85 1.00 1.59
C PHE A 436 -6.60 1.41 0.81
N LYS A 437 -5.49 0.68 1.01
CA LYS A 437 -4.21 0.92 0.31
C LYS A 437 -4.40 0.83 -1.21
N HIS A 438 -5.14 -0.17 -1.69
CA HIS A 438 -5.43 -0.35 -3.11
C HIS A 438 -6.32 0.77 -3.66
N HIS A 439 -7.42 1.10 -2.98
CA HIS A 439 -8.29 2.23 -3.39
C HIS A 439 -7.50 3.53 -3.52
N GLN A 440 -6.67 3.85 -2.51
CA GLN A 440 -5.83 5.05 -2.54
C GLN A 440 -4.79 4.99 -3.67
N ALA A 441 -4.10 3.86 -3.82
CA ALA A 441 -3.10 3.69 -4.85
C ALA A 441 -3.71 3.91 -6.24
N VAL A 442 -4.82 3.23 -6.54
CA VAL A 442 -5.48 3.36 -7.85
C VAL A 442 -6.06 4.76 -8.07
N TYR A 443 -6.57 5.42 -7.03
CA TYR A 443 -6.98 6.82 -7.11
C TYR A 443 -5.81 7.74 -7.51
N GLU A 444 -4.65 7.60 -6.87
CA GLU A 444 -3.46 8.41 -7.18
C GLU A 444 -2.91 8.09 -8.56
N GLU A 445 -2.83 6.80 -8.93
CA GLU A 445 -2.38 6.38 -10.26
C GLU A 445 -3.33 6.88 -11.35
N PHE A 446 -4.64 6.85 -11.14
CA PHE A 446 -5.63 7.45 -12.04
C PHE A 446 -5.36 8.95 -12.24
N LYS A 447 -5.10 9.70 -11.16
CA LYS A 447 -4.83 11.15 -11.24
C LYS A 447 -3.47 11.47 -11.87
N ALA A 448 -2.49 10.57 -11.73
CA ALA A 448 -1.13 10.72 -12.28
C ALA A 448 -0.98 10.18 -13.71
N THR A 449 -2.03 9.56 -14.27
CA THR A 449 -2.03 8.96 -15.60
C THR A 449 -2.77 9.86 -16.58
N ARG A 450 -2.39 9.81 -17.85
CA ARG A 450 -3.09 10.52 -18.93
C ARG A 450 -4.52 10.00 -19.17
N PRO A 451 -5.45 10.85 -19.62
CA PRO A 451 -6.86 10.47 -19.81
C PRO A 451 -7.11 9.25 -20.69
N SER A 452 -6.34 9.05 -21.76
CA SER A 452 -6.53 7.92 -22.69
C SER A 452 -6.28 6.55 -22.07
N LEU A 453 -5.59 6.49 -20.92
CA LEU A 453 -5.23 5.24 -20.24
C LEU A 453 -5.97 5.04 -18.91
N HIS A 454 -6.79 6.01 -18.49
CA HIS A 454 -7.52 6.01 -17.20
C HIS A 454 -8.35 4.76 -16.94
N TRP A 455 -8.97 4.22 -17.99
CA TRP A 455 -9.91 3.11 -17.85
C TRP A 455 -9.27 1.88 -17.18
N LYS A 456 -7.98 1.59 -17.45
CA LYS A 456 -7.27 0.44 -16.87
C LYS A 456 -7.26 0.51 -15.34
N HIS A 457 -7.13 1.71 -14.77
CA HIS A 457 -7.20 1.93 -13.32
C HIS A 457 -8.62 1.75 -12.79
N LEU A 458 -9.63 2.33 -13.45
CA LEU A 458 -11.02 2.22 -13.00
C LEU A 458 -11.53 0.78 -13.01
N VAL A 459 -11.28 0.05 -14.11
CA VAL A 459 -11.72 -1.34 -14.25
C VAL A 459 -10.99 -2.25 -13.27
N SER A 460 -9.68 -2.06 -13.08
CA SER A 460 -8.91 -2.84 -12.09
C SER A 460 -9.33 -2.56 -10.65
N ALA A 461 -9.74 -1.33 -10.32
CA ALA A 461 -10.32 -1.00 -9.03
C ALA A 461 -11.61 -1.76 -8.75
N VAL A 462 -12.51 -1.85 -9.74
CA VAL A 462 -13.75 -2.63 -9.61
C VAL A 462 -13.46 -4.12 -9.47
N GLN A 463 -12.52 -4.66 -10.26
CA GLN A 463 -12.12 -6.05 -10.14
C GLN A 463 -11.57 -6.38 -8.75
N ALA A 464 -10.68 -5.54 -8.19
CA ALA A 464 -10.15 -5.73 -6.84
C ALA A 464 -11.25 -5.67 -5.77
N ALA A 465 -12.20 -4.74 -5.93
CA ALA A 465 -13.35 -4.63 -5.04
C ALA A 465 -14.20 -5.89 -5.05
N ALA A 466 -14.51 -6.43 -6.24
CA ALA A 466 -15.24 -7.70 -6.36
C ALA A 466 -14.42 -8.91 -5.83
N ILE A 467 -13.09 -8.88 -5.94
CA ILE A 467 -12.23 -9.96 -5.41
C ILE A 467 -12.20 -9.97 -3.89
N SER A 468 -12.33 -8.85 -3.19
CA SER A 468 -12.00 -8.88 -1.76
C SER A 468 -12.68 -7.88 -0.86
N HIS A 469 -13.15 -6.74 -1.39
CA HIS A 469 -13.69 -5.70 -0.53
C HIS A 469 -15.04 -6.13 0.03
N GLY A 470 -15.26 -5.87 1.31
CA GLY A 470 -16.51 -6.23 1.97
C GLY A 470 -16.72 -7.74 2.19
N ARG A 471 -15.70 -8.60 2.07
CA ARG A 471 -15.89 -10.06 2.28
C ARG A 471 -15.90 -10.51 3.74
N LEU A 472 -15.43 -9.71 4.69
CA LEU A 472 -15.73 -9.85 6.13
C LEU A 472 -15.97 -8.43 6.61
N GLN A 473 -17.15 -8.16 7.14
CA GLN A 473 -17.61 -6.79 7.39
C GLN A 473 -17.85 -6.51 8.87
N GLU A 474 -17.31 -7.32 9.79
CA GLU A 474 -17.62 -7.26 11.22
C GLU A 474 -17.54 -5.83 11.79
N VAL A 475 -16.49 -5.07 11.48
CA VAL A 475 -16.35 -3.69 11.96
C VAL A 475 -17.39 -2.77 11.33
N TYR A 476 -17.70 -2.96 10.05
CA TYR A 476 -18.72 -2.19 9.35
C TYR A 476 -20.12 -2.52 9.89
N ASP A 477 -20.43 -3.80 10.13
CA ASP A 477 -21.71 -4.24 10.70
C ASP A 477 -21.92 -3.65 12.10
N ASN A 478 -20.89 -3.69 12.96
CA ASN A 478 -20.93 -3.03 14.27
C ASN A 478 -21.10 -1.50 14.13
N ALA A 479 -20.45 -0.89 13.13
CA ALA A 479 -20.56 0.54 12.91
C ALA A 479 -21.97 0.94 12.42
N ARG A 480 -22.67 0.11 11.64
CA ARG A 480 -24.05 0.37 11.19
C ARG A 480 -25.05 0.50 12.33
N GLU A 481 -24.74 -0.02 13.52
CA GLU A 481 -25.59 0.15 14.70
C GLU A 481 -25.52 1.57 15.27
N VAL A 482 -24.45 2.32 14.98
CA VAL A 482 -24.18 3.63 15.57
C VAL A 482 -23.98 4.77 14.55
N ILE A 483 -23.61 4.45 13.31
CA ILE A 483 -23.40 5.39 12.20
C ILE A 483 -24.61 5.35 11.27
N HIS A 484 -25.15 6.52 10.90
CA HIS A 484 -26.25 6.62 9.96
C HIS A 484 -25.73 6.89 8.55
N PHE A 485 -25.76 5.86 7.71
CA PHE A 485 -25.22 5.84 6.35
C PHE A 485 -26.17 6.35 5.28
#